data_AF-A0A1I7V5S7-F1
#
_entry.id   AF-A0A1I7V5S7-F1
#
_cell.length_a   1.000
_cell.length_b   1.000
_cell.length_c   1.000
_cell.angle_alpha   90.00
_cell.angle_beta   90.00
_cell.angle_gamma   90.00
#
_symmetry.space_group_name_H-M   'P 1'
#
loop_
_entity.id
_entity.type
_entity.pdbx_description
1 polymer ?
#
loop_
_entity_poly.entity_id
_entity_poly.type
_entity_poly.pdbx_seq_one_letter_code
_entity_poly.pdbx_strand_id
1 'polypeptide(L)'
;MNGCGSDNEQVVDYSDMIVADLVEPIAGESEECKIRYRSLSKCGGEKLVILDDSVTVQEYPSGVVRRKLTADFTLLDAFWCEFPSTSADNDPLHGVCLIGHKNLIFASDTDWISYTITLPFTVKRVFRSALGLILQRTAPLPSL
;
A
#
# COMPACT_ATOMS: atom_id res chain seq x y z
N MET A 1 -37.94 39.22 9.83
CA MET A 1 -38.35 37.82 10.05
C MET A 1 -38.44 37.15 8.69
N ASN A 2 -37.61 36.11 8.48
CA ASN A 2 -37.78 34.90 7.67
C ASN A 2 -38.39 35.04 6.26
N GLY A 3 -37.83 34.51 5.16
CA GLY A 3 -36.75 33.54 4.94
C GLY A 3 -36.92 32.93 3.53
N CYS A 4 -35.90 32.15 3.13
CA CYS A 4 -35.85 31.10 2.09
C CYS A 4 -36.29 31.47 0.65
N GLY A 5 -35.54 31.17 -0.40
CA GLY A 5 -34.49 30.19 -0.59
C GLY A 5 -34.67 29.61 -1.99
N SER A 6 -33.86 30.08 -2.93
CA SER A 6 -33.65 29.44 -4.23
C SER A 6 -32.48 30.17 -4.85
N ASP A 7 -31.32 29.53 -4.87
CA ASP A 7 -30.31 29.73 -5.91
C ASP A 7 -29.30 28.59 -5.82
N ASN A 8 -29.55 27.59 -6.67
CA ASN A 8 -28.53 26.85 -7.41
C ASN A 8 -27.37 26.28 -6.60
N GLU A 9 -27.54 25.07 -6.05
CA GLU A 9 -26.42 24.15 -5.92
C GLU A 9 -25.93 23.84 -7.34
N GLN A 10 -24.90 24.56 -7.76
CA GLN A 10 -24.17 24.30 -8.99
C GLN A 10 -23.63 22.87 -8.89
N VAL A 11 -24.07 22.03 -9.83
CA VAL A 11 -23.39 20.77 -10.15
C VAL A 11 -21.97 21.15 -10.53
N VAL A 12 -21.02 20.90 -9.63
CA VAL A 12 -19.60 21.11 -9.91
C VAL A 12 -19.20 20.03 -10.90
N ASP A 13 -19.03 20.43 -12.16
CA ASP A 13 -18.50 19.59 -13.22
C ASP A 13 -17.01 19.34 -12.95
N TYR A 14 -16.65 18.10 -12.61
CA TYR A 14 -15.29 17.70 -12.29
C TYR A 14 -14.44 17.33 -13.51
N SER A 15 -14.91 17.66 -14.72
CA SER A 15 -14.25 17.29 -15.99
C SER A 15 -12.80 17.79 -16.13
N ASP A 16 -12.40 18.83 -15.37
CA ASP A 16 -11.06 19.43 -15.44
C ASP A 16 -10.25 19.34 -14.12
N MET A 17 -10.67 18.51 -13.17
CA MET A 17 -9.98 18.41 -11.88
C MET A 17 -8.95 17.26 -11.89
N ILE A 18 -7.67 17.60 -11.99
CA ILE A 18 -6.58 16.65 -11.70
C ILE A 18 -6.52 16.47 -10.17
N VAL A 19 -7.15 15.41 -9.65
CA VAL A 19 -6.91 14.93 -8.29
C VAL A 19 -5.61 14.14 -8.29
N ALA A 20 -4.48 14.84 -8.19
CA ALA A 20 -3.17 14.23 -8.03
C ALA A 20 -2.81 14.09 -6.55
N ASP A 21 -3.42 13.13 -5.86
CA ASP A 21 -2.93 12.70 -4.54
C ASP A 21 -1.60 11.90 -4.63
N LEU A 22 -1.08 11.67 -5.84
CA LEU A 22 0.05 10.76 -6.10
C LEU A 22 0.93 11.19 -7.29
N VAL A 23 1.32 12.47 -7.38
CA VAL A 23 2.43 12.86 -8.26
C VAL A 23 3.53 13.51 -7.43
N GLU A 24 4.35 12.68 -6.78
CA GLU A 24 5.65 13.10 -6.28
C GLU A 24 6.73 12.73 -7.32
N PRO A 25 7.53 13.69 -7.81
CA PRO A 25 8.70 13.39 -8.59
C PRO A 25 9.83 13.00 -7.63
N ILE A 26 10.07 11.70 -7.44
CA ILE A 26 11.20 11.27 -6.61
C ILE A 26 12.45 11.16 -7.48
N ALA A 27 13.08 12.30 -7.73
CA ALA A 27 14.49 12.35 -8.05
C ALA A 27 15.29 12.16 -6.75
N GLY A 28 15.85 10.96 -6.55
CA GLY A 28 17.04 10.79 -5.72
C GLY A 28 16.86 10.66 -4.20
N GLU A 29 15.84 9.95 -3.70
CA GLU A 29 15.99 9.35 -2.37
C GLU A 29 16.97 8.18 -2.49
N SER A 30 17.99 8.14 -1.60
CA SER A 30 18.94 7.02 -1.48
C SER A 30 18.20 5.68 -1.59
N GLU A 31 18.67 4.76 -2.43
CA GLU A 31 18.04 3.44 -2.62
C GLU A 31 17.97 2.59 -1.34
N GLU A 32 18.53 3.07 -0.22
CA GLU A 32 18.59 2.35 1.05
C GLU A 32 17.26 2.32 1.80
N CYS A 33 16.34 3.28 1.62
CA CYS A 33 15.08 3.30 2.37
C CYS A 33 13.89 3.79 1.53
N LYS A 34 12.80 3.01 1.48
CA LYS A 34 11.54 3.40 0.82
C LYS A 34 10.51 3.76 1.88
N ILE A 35 9.85 4.92 1.73
CA ILE A 35 8.86 5.40 2.69
C ILE A 35 7.50 5.56 2.02
N ARG A 36 6.43 5.09 2.67
CA ARG A 36 5.04 5.27 2.22
C ARG A 36 4.22 5.93 3.30
N TYR A 37 3.18 6.65 2.90
CA TYR A 37 2.22 7.27 3.80
C TYR A 37 0.79 6.86 3.41
N ARG A 38 -0.09 6.74 4.40
CA ARG A 38 -1.54 6.69 4.19
C ARG A 38 -2.26 7.55 5.22
N SER A 39 -3.36 8.18 4.82
CA SER A 39 -4.25 8.90 5.73
C SER A 39 -5.26 7.95 6.36
N LEU A 40 -5.60 8.15 7.63
CA LEU A 40 -6.65 7.41 8.33
C LEU A 40 -7.89 8.29 8.54
N SER A 41 -9.06 7.67 8.65
CA SER A 41 -10.35 8.35 8.71
C SER A 41 -10.58 9.18 9.99
N LYS A 42 -9.84 8.94 11.08
CA LYS A 42 -10.06 9.55 12.41
C LYS A 42 -9.01 10.60 12.81
N CYS A 43 -8.49 11.33 11.83
CA CYS A 43 -7.33 12.25 11.93
C CYS A 43 -6.00 11.54 12.19
N GLY A 44 -4.97 11.92 11.43
CA GLY A 44 -3.67 11.28 11.42
C GLY A 44 -3.48 10.32 10.24
N GLY A 45 -2.34 9.67 10.22
CA GLY A 45 -1.98 8.72 9.18
C GLY A 45 -1.03 7.67 9.70
N GLU A 46 -0.57 6.83 8.79
CA GLU A 46 0.50 5.89 9.04
C GLU A 46 1.62 6.09 8.03
N LYS A 47 2.82 5.79 8.48
CA LYS A 47 4.04 5.78 7.72
C LYS A 47 4.58 4.35 7.68
N LEU A 48 4.79 3.83 6.48
CA LEU A 48 5.45 2.55 6.24
C LEU A 48 6.90 2.83 5.87
N VAL A 49 7.85 2.37 6.68
CA VAL A 49 9.29 2.52 6.44
C VAL A 49 9.85 1.17 6.05
N ILE A 50 10.42 1.08 4.85
CA ILE A 50 10.99 -0.14 4.29
C ILE A 50 12.51 0.05 4.24
N LEU A 51 13.23 -0.79 4.96
CA LEU A 51 14.68 -0.76 5.08
C LEU A 51 15.19 -2.20 5.02
N ASP A 52 15.96 -2.51 3.98
CA ASP A 52 16.50 -3.84 3.70
C ASP A 52 15.41 -4.92 3.65
N ASP A 53 15.39 -5.82 4.64
CA ASP A 53 14.44 -6.91 4.84
C ASP A 53 13.34 -6.58 5.86
N SER A 54 13.34 -5.35 6.39
CA SER A 54 12.47 -4.92 7.47
C SER A 54 11.48 -3.86 7.04
N VAL A 55 10.27 -3.94 7.62
CA VAL A 55 9.18 -3.00 7.39
C VAL A 55 8.66 -2.53 8.74
N THR A 56 8.65 -1.22 8.94
CA THR A 56 8.15 -0.61 10.17
C THR A 56 6.90 0.22 9.86
N VAL A 57 5.80 -0.08 10.55
CA VAL A 57 4.58 0.72 10.53
C VAL A 57 4.65 1.70 11.71
N GLN A 58 4.56 2.99 11.41
CA GLN A 58 4.58 4.07 12.38
C GLN A 58 3.30 4.90 12.25
N GLU A 59 2.82 5.45 13.34
CA GLU A 59 1.85 6.54 13.26
C GLU A 59 2.48 7.79 12.70
N TYR A 60 1.68 8.57 11.98
CA TYR A 60 2.03 9.88 11.47
C TYR A 60 1.01 10.92 11.94
N PRO A 61 1.45 12.08 12.48
CA PRO A 61 2.83 12.55 12.56
C PRO A 61 3.58 12.14 13.85
N SER A 62 2.97 11.40 14.77
CA SER A 62 3.56 11.13 16.10
C SER A 62 4.87 10.33 16.07
N GLY A 63 5.09 9.52 15.03
CA GLY A 63 6.28 8.66 14.88
C GLY A 63 6.25 7.40 15.75
N VAL A 64 5.16 7.15 16.47
CA VAL A 64 5.03 5.97 17.34
C VAL A 64 5.07 4.70 16.50
N VAL A 65 6.00 3.80 16.79
CA VAL A 65 6.10 2.51 16.11
C VAL A 65 4.96 1.61 16.56
N ARG A 66 4.09 1.24 15.61
CA ARG A 66 2.96 0.34 15.83
C ARG A 66 3.36 -1.11 15.62
N ARG A 67 4.14 -1.38 14.58
CA ARG A 67 4.52 -2.73 14.18
C ARG A 67 5.87 -2.73 13.49
N LYS A 68 6.64 -3.80 13.71
CA LYS A 68 7.84 -4.13 12.93
C LYS A 68 7.68 -5.52 12.35
N LEU A 69 7.94 -5.65 11.07
CA LEU A 69 7.88 -6.87 10.28
C LEU A 69 9.26 -7.10 9.67
N THR A 70 9.67 -8.37 9.59
CA THR A 70 10.92 -8.75 8.94
C THR A 70 10.60 -9.90 8.00
N ALA A 71 11.05 -9.79 6.75
CA ALA A 71 10.97 -10.88 5.78
C ALA A 71 12.23 -11.74 5.86
N ASP A 72 12.11 -13.02 5.57
CA ASP A 72 13.20 -13.98 5.42
C ASP A 72 13.78 -13.99 3.99
N PHE A 73 13.43 -13.00 3.18
CA PHE A 73 13.87 -12.83 1.79
C PHE A 73 14.12 -11.35 1.46
N THR A 74 14.86 -11.10 0.38
CA THR A 74 15.10 -9.75 -0.15
C THR A 74 13.79 -9.08 -0.57
N LEU A 75 13.45 -7.98 0.11
CA LEU A 75 12.25 -7.20 -0.21
C LEU A 75 12.43 -6.41 -1.50
N LEU A 76 11.43 -6.50 -2.36
CA LEU A 76 11.25 -5.62 -3.51
C LEU A 76 10.43 -4.39 -3.12
N ASP A 77 9.35 -4.58 -2.38
CA ASP A 77 8.49 -3.49 -1.89
C ASP A 77 7.62 -3.98 -0.72
N ALA A 78 6.93 -3.05 -0.07
CA ALA A 78 5.87 -3.34 0.89
C ALA A 78 4.77 -2.28 0.81
N PHE A 79 3.54 -2.69 1.12
CA PHE A 79 2.35 -1.86 0.92
C PHE A 79 1.20 -2.35 1.79
N TRP A 80 0.28 -1.45 2.12
CA TRP A 80 -0.98 -1.84 2.74
C TRP A 80 -1.85 -2.57 1.73
N CYS A 81 -2.46 -3.67 2.16
CA CYS A 81 -3.29 -4.52 1.32
C CYS A 81 -4.51 -5.01 2.09
N GLU A 82 -5.52 -5.42 1.34
CA GLU A 82 -6.74 -5.99 1.88
C GLU A 82 -7.11 -7.25 1.09
N PHE A 83 -7.59 -8.26 1.79
CA PHE A 83 -8.09 -9.50 1.21
C PHE A 83 -9.52 -9.76 1.65
N PRO A 84 -10.36 -10.35 0.78
CA PRO A 84 -11.71 -10.74 1.18
C PRO A 84 -11.63 -11.77 2.31
N SER A 85 -12.38 -11.53 3.38
CA SER A 85 -12.53 -12.50 4.46
C SER A 85 -13.65 -13.48 4.14
N THR A 86 -13.46 -14.75 4.46
CA THR A 86 -14.53 -15.76 4.44
C THR A 86 -15.30 -15.83 5.76
N SER A 87 -15.02 -14.93 6.70
CA SER A 87 -15.68 -14.87 8.01
C SER A 87 -17.13 -14.37 7.88
N ALA A 88 -17.97 -14.71 8.86
CA ALA A 88 -19.39 -14.36 8.88
C ALA A 88 -19.65 -12.85 8.82
N ASP A 89 -18.69 -12.04 9.25
CA ASP A 89 -18.81 -10.58 9.36
C ASP A 89 -18.50 -9.85 8.04
N ASN A 90 -18.04 -10.55 6.98
CA ASN A 90 -17.67 -10.03 5.65
C ASN A 90 -16.66 -8.87 5.63
N ASP A 91 -16.14 -8.43 6.76
CA ASP A 91 -15.13 -7.39 6.82
C ASP A 91 -13.82 -7.87 6.16
N PRO A 92 -13.21 -7.07 5.26
CA PRO A 92 -11.95 -7.45 4.64
C PRO A 92 -10.82 -7.54 5.67
N LEU A 93 -9.91 -8.49 5.44
CA LEU A 93 -8.68 -8.60 6.23
C LEU A 93 -7.70 -7.53 5.77
N HIS A 94 -7.50 -6.52 6.61
CA HIS A 94 -6.50 -5.49 6.40
C HIS A 94 -5.13 -5.92 6.94
N GLY A 95 -4.08 -5.49 6.28
CA GLY A 95 -2.72 -5.72 6.76
C GLY A 95 -1.66 -5.09 5.88
N VAL A 96 -0.43 -5.56 6.06
CA VAL A 96 0.73 -5.16 5.28
C VAL A 96 1.23 -6.34 4.46
N CYS A 97 1.39 -6.11 3.17
CA CYS A 97 1.97 -7.06 2.23
C CYS A 97 3.45 -6.73 2.01
N LEU A 98 4.30 -7.75 2.10
CA LEU A 98 5.74 -7.70 1.86
C LEU A 98 6.03 -8.56 0.63
N ILE A 99 6.57 -7.97 -0.44
CA ILE A 99 6.79 -8.67 -1.70
C ILE A 99 8.27 -8.78 -2.01
N GLY A 100 8.70 -9.99 -2.36
CA GLY A 100 10.03 -10.31 -2.86
C GLY A 100 9.99 -10.86 -4.28
N HIS A 101 11.12 -11.41 -4.73
CA HIS A 101 11.22 -11.98 -6.08
C HIS A 101 10.34 -13.21 -6.31
N LYS A 102 10.09 -14.01 -5.27
CA LYS A 102 9.33 -15.27 -5.37
C LYS A 102 8.26 -15.43 -4.30
N ASN A 103 8.22 -14.53 -3.32
CA ASN A 103 7.40 -14.66 -2.14
C ASN A 103 6.59 -13.39 -1.93
N LEU A 104 5.39 -13.55 -1.41
CA LEU A 104 4.54 -12.50 -0.89
C LEU A 104 4.13 -12.91 0.53
N ILE A 105 4.45 -12.10 1.53
CA ILE A 105 3.92 -12.27 2.88
C ILE A 105 2.78 -11.28 3.06
N PHE A 106 1.63 -11.76 3.51
CA PHE A 106 0.56 -10.94 4.04
C PHE A 106 0.56 -11.02 5.57
N ALA A 107 0.87 -9.90 6.22
CA ALA A 107 0.85 -9.77 7.66
C ALA A 107 -0.44 -9.05 8.08
N SER A 108 -1.43 -9.81 8.52
CA SER A 108 -2.74 -9.31 8.92
C SER A 108 -2.66 -8.47 10.19
N ASP A 109 -3.48 -7.41 10.27
CA ASP A 109 -3.59 -6.52 11.43
C ASP A 109 -4.55 -7.07 12.50
N THR A 110 -5.41 -8.03 12.15
CA THR A 110 -6.52 -8.49 13.00
C THR A 110 -6.20 -9.75 13.79
N ASP A 111 -5.55 -10.73 13.18
CA ASP A 111 -5.38 -12.08 13.74
C ASP A 111 -3.93 -12.43 14.09
N TRP A 112 -2.99 -11.51 13.87
CA TRP A 112 -1.55 -11.70 14.08
C TRP A 112 -0.95 -12.88 13.27
N ILE A 113 -1.70 -13.41 12.30
CA ILE A 113 -1.23 -14.46 11.41
C ILE A 113 -0.51 -13.82 10.23
N SER A 114 0.62 -14.42 9.86
CA SER A 114 1.35 -14.08 8.64
C SER A 114 1.18 -15.21 7.63
N TYR A 115 0.69 -14.86 6.44
CA TYR A 115 0.44 -15.78 5.36
C TYR A 115 1.54 -15.64 4.32
N THR A 116 2.26 -16.72 4.04
CA THR A 116 3.32 -16.73 3.02
C THR A 116 2.81 -17.38 1.75
N ILE A 117 2.97 -16.68 0.62
CA ILE A 117 2.51 -17.08 -0.70
C ILE A 117 3.71 -17.16 -1.63
N THR A 118 3.93 -18.34 -2.23
CA THR A 118 4.93 -18.52 -3.27
C THR A 118 4.36 -18.10 -4.63
N LEU A 119 5.01 -17.17 -5.30
CA LEU A 119 4.60 -16.68 -6.61
C LEU A 119 4.98 -17.67 -7.72
N PRO A 120 4.09 -17.92 -8.71
CA PRO A 120 4.34 -18.87 -9.78
C PRO A 120 5.40 -18.40 -10.79
N PHE A 121 5.95 -17.19 -10.62
CA PHE A 121 6.99 -16.63 -11.47
C PHE A 121 7.92 -15.72 -10.66
N THR A 122 9.09 -15.40 -11.23
CA THR A 122 10.06 -14.49 -10.58
C THR A 122 9.70 -13.05 -10.90
N VAL A 123 9.40 -12.25 -9.89
CA VAL A 123 9.17 -10.80 -10.01
C VAL A 123 10.50 -10.10 -10.20
N LYS A 124 10.61 -9.28 -11.25
CA LYS A 124 11.77 -8.42 -11.51
C LYS A 124 11.59 -7.05 -10.87
N ARG A 125 10.39 -6.48 -11.00
CA ARG A 125 10.01 -5.16 -10.49
C ARG A 125 8.56 -5.16 -10.06
N VAL A 126 8.26 -4.31 -9.07
CA VAL A 126 6.92 -4.05 -8.58
C VAL A 126 6.56 -2.61 -8.92
N PHE A 127 5.41 -2.40 -9.54
CA PHE A 127 4.88 -1.07 -9.81
C PHE A 127 3.56 -0.90 -9.07
N ARG A 128 3.36 0.28 -8.49
CA ARG A 128 2.09 0.66 -7.86
C ARG A 128 1.21 1.36 -8.88
N SER A 129 -0.07 1.02 -8.88
CA SER A 129 -1.08 1.65 -9.73
C SER A 129 -2.34 1.88 -8.91
N ALA A 130 -3.25 2.72 -9.43
CA ALA A 130 -4.56 2.92 -8.83
C ALA A 130 -5.41 1.62 -8.78
N LEU A 131 -5.08 0.63 -9.62
CA LEU A 131 -5.76 -0.67 -9.67
C LEU A 131 -5.10 -1.73 -8.77
N GLY A 132 -4.09 -1.33 -7.97
CA GLY A 132 -3.29 -2.23 -7.14
C GLY A 132 -1.87 -2.40 -7.66
N LEU A 133 -1.30 -3.58 -7.45
CA LEU A 133 0.07 -3.87 -7.85
C LEU A 133 0.20 -4.48 -9.25
N ILE A 134 1.16 -3.97 -10.00
CA ILE A 134 1.59 -4.54 -11.27
C ILE A 134 2.94 -5.21 -11.05
N LEU A 135 2.98 -6.54 -11.24
CA LEU A 135 4.19 -7.33 -11.08
C LEU A 135 4.83 -7.57 -12.45
N GLN A 136 6.04 -7.03 -12.65
CA GLN A 136 6.80 -7.33 -13.85
C GLN A 136 7.51 -8.67 -13.68
N ARG A 137 7.11 -9.65 -14.48
CA ARG A 137 7.76 -10.96 -14.53
C ARG A 137 9.16 -10.84 -15.15
N THR A 138 10.13 -11.58 -14.60
CA THR A 138 11.44 -11.79 -15.20
C THR A 138 11.29 -12.60 -16.49
N ALA A 139 11.92 -12.17 -17.58
CA ALA A 139 11.86 -12.93 -18.83
C ALA A 139 12.39 -14.35 -18.61
N PRO A 140 11.72 -15.39 -19.14
CA PRO A 140 12.28 -16.74 -19.13
C PRO A 140 13.62 -16.70 -19.89
N LEU A 141 14.64 -17.39 -19.38
CA LEU A 141 15.88 -17.55 -20.15
C LEU A 141 15.52 -18.20 -21.49
N PRO A 142 16.06 -17.69 -22.61
CA PRO A 142 15.92 -18.39 -23.89
C PRO A 142 16.51 -19.80 -23.71
N SER A 143 15.71 -20.81 -24.04
CA SER A 143 16.19 -22.19 -24.15
C SER A 143 17.26 -22.23 -25.24
N LEU A 144 18.47 -22.65 -24.87
CA LEU A 144 19.56 -22.97 -25.79
C LEU A 144 19.20 -24.16 -26.69
#